data_AF-A0A6C0E4D6-F1
#
_entry.id   AF-A0A6C0E4D6-F1
#
_cell.length_a   1.000
_cell.length_b   1.000
_cell.length_c   1.000
_cell.angle_alpha   90.00
_cell.angle_beta   90.00
_cell.angle_gamma   90.00
#
_symmetry.space_group_name_H-M   'P 1'
#
loop_
_entity.id
_entity.type
_entity.pdbx_description
1 polymer ?
#
loop_
_entity_poly.entity_id
_entity_poly.type
_entity_poly.pdbx_seq_one_letter_code
_entity_poly.pdbx_strand_id
1 'polypeptide(L)'
;MGIIYMITSPSGKRYVGQTIQPLDKRWKQHVDSAQRAYKDHCKVLNKSIRKYGQKHFIVEVLQECENDDIDSLEEKYIQQYNTLVPNGMNIKGGGKSGKHSEISKQKISDALQNRQVSQETREKLSSTTNPGLPMYLIKVQNGYRVCNHPMGPEKRFISKTKPVEYNYTRAIEYLNKLNRLDTPLILHKEQKELYIQRHKNGYCVKYPGTKPKYFVSKTSSTTKLYEAALNYLNDIKSMSAVQRLNVSG
;
A
#
# COMPACT_ATOMS: atom_id res chain seq x y z
N MET A 1 -18.14 14.95 34.69
CA MET A 1 -19.24 15.33 33.79
C MET A 1 -18.67 15.90 32.50
N GLY A 2 -18.84 15.18 31.42
CA GLY A 2 -18.57 15.60 30.04
C GLY A 2 -19.85 16.03 29.33
N ILE A 3 -19.68 16.81 28.25
CA ILE A 3 -20.75 17.31 27.39
C ILE A 3 -20.39 16.92 25.96
N ILE A 4 -21.29 16.20 25.30
CA ILE A 4 -21.31 16.05 23.85
C ILE A 4 -22.21 17.15 23.28
N TYR A 5 -21.70 17.87 22.30
CA TYR A 5 -22.39 19.00 21.70
C TYR A 5 -22.35 18.95 20.17
N MET A 6 -23.29 19.64 19.55
CA MET A 6 -23.37 19.82 18.11
C MET A 6 -23.32 21.29 17.74
N ILE A 7 -22.63 21.59 16.64
CA ILE A 7 -22.58 22.90 16.01
C ILE A 7 -23.10 22.78 14.58
N THR A 8 -24.17 23.48 14.26
CA THR A 8 -24.77 23.52 12.92
C THR A 8 -24.44 24.84 12.23
N SER A 9 -23.85 24.76 11.04
CA SER A 9 -23.54 25.93 10.20
C SER A 9 -24.75 26.41 9.41
N PRO A 10 -24.73 27.66 8.89
CA PRO A 10 -25.77 28.15 7.98
C PRO A 10 -25.95 27.33 6.70
N SER A 11 -24.95 26.53 6.32
CA SER A 11 -25.04 25.63 5.18
C SER A 11 -25.67 24.28 5.53
N GLY A 12 -26.19 24.10 6.76
CA GLY A 12 -26.75 22.84 7.25
C GLY A 12 -25.72 21.77 7.64
N LYS A 13 -24.42 22.05 7.51
CA LYS A 13 -23.37 21.09 7.89
C LYS A 13 -23.23 21.09 9.41
N ARG A 14 -22.95 19.92 9.97
CA ARG A 14 -22.86 19.71 11.42
C ARG A 14 -21.44 19.33 11.84
N TYR A 15 -21.08 19.73 13.05
CA TYR A 15 -19.88 19.31 13.77
C TYR A 15 -20.32 18.75 15.11
N VAL A 16 -19.85 17.57 15.48
CA VAL A 16 -20.01 17.02 16.83
C VAL A 16 -18.67 17.10 17.54
N GLY A 17 -18.69 17.52 18.79
CA GLY A 17 -17.49 17.56 19.63
C GLY A 17 -17.81 17.24 21.08
N GLN A 18 -16.74 17.08 21.86
CA GLN A 18 -16.83 16.86 23.30
C GLN A 18 -16.11 17.92 24.13
N THR A 19 -16.54 18.10 25.38
CA THR A 19 -15.84 18.95 26.35
C THR A 19 -16.16 18.56 27.80
N ILE A 20 -15.24 18.86 28.72
CA ILE A 20 -15.47 18.81 30.18
C ILE A 20 -15.63 20.22 30.79
N GLN A 21 -15.64 21.24 29.94
CA GLN A 21 -15.83 22.63 30.32
C GLN A 21 -17.27 23.05 29.96
N PRO A 22 -17.77 24.17 30.52
CA PRO A 22 -19.01 24.78 30.05
C PRO A 22 -19.01 24.99 28.52
N LEU A 23 -20.15 24.71 27.89
CA LEU A 23 -20.29 24.70 26.43
C LEU A 23 -20.00 26.09 25.81
N ASP A 24 -20.44 27.16 26.47
CA ASP A 24 -20.18 28.55 26.09
C ASP A 24 -18.67 28.85 26.02
N LYS A 25 -17.91 28.37 27.01
CA LYS A 25 -16.46 28.50 27.05
C LYS A 25 -15.80 27.71 25.92
N ARG A 26 -16.26 26.49 25.66
CA ARG A 26 -15.75 25.66 24.56
C ARG A 26 -16.05 26.27 23.19
N TRP A 27 -17.23 26.87 23.02
CA TRP A 27 -17.60 27.59 21.80
C TRP A 27 -16.73 28.83 21.57
N LYS A 28 -16.52 29.64 22.62
CA LYS A 28 -15.59 30.79 22.55
C LYS A 28 -14.19 30.37 22.10
N GLN A 29 -13.67 29.25 22.61
CA GLN A 29 -12.38 28.70 22.18
C GLN A 29 -12.36 28.34 20.68
N HIS A 30 -13.45 27.79 20.14
CA HIS A 30 -13.56 27.52 18.71
C HIS A 30 -13.54 28.80 17.88
N VAL A 31 -14.30 29.82 18.29
CA VAL A 31 -14.32 31.13 17.65
C VAL A 31 -12.92 31.77 17.67
N ASP A 32 -12.29 31.82 18.85
CA ASP A 32 -10.96 32.41 19.02
C ASP A 32 -9.91 31.68 18.17
N SER A 33 -10.01 30.35 18.11
CA SER A 33 -9.15 29.51 17.26
C SER A 33 -9.37 29.77 15.77
N ALA A 34 -10.60 30.06 15.36
CA ALA A 34 -10.90 30.39 13.98
C ALA A 34 -10.30 31.75 13.54
N GLN A 35 -10.12 32.69 14.47
CA GLN A 35 -9.52 34.00 14.19
C GLN A 35 -7.99 34.00 14.25
N ARG A 36 -7.37 32.99 14.89
CA ARG A 36 -5.91 32.91 15.07
C ARG A 36 -5.30 31.91 14.11
N ALA A 37 -4.39 32.35 13.24
CA ALA A 37 -3.76 31.50 12.23
C ALA A 37 -3.01 30.29 12.81
N TYR A 38 -2.48 30.38 14.04
CA TYR A 38 -1.64 29.35 14.66
C TYR A 38 -2.39 28.30 15.49
N LYS A 39 -3.73 28.40 15.65
CA LYS A 39 -4.56 27.48 16.47
C LYS A 39 -5.64 26.77 15.65
N ASP A 40 -5.35 26.38 14.42
CA ASP A 40 -6.33 25.79 13.50
C ASP A 40 -6.57 24.29 13.71
N HIS A 41 -6.85 23.87 14.95
CA HIS A 41 -7.07 22.46 15.30
C HIS A 41 -8.32 21.86 14.64
N CYS A 42 -9.35 22.68 14.40
CA CYS A 42 -10.62 22.29 13.79
C CYS A 42 -10.81 22.96 12.42
N LYS A 43 -9.87 22.73 11.49
CA LYS A 43 -9.74 23.45 10.20
C LYS A 43 -11.06 23.70 9.46
N VAL A 44 -11.91 22.69 9.35
CA VAL A 44 -13.17 22.79 8.58
C VAL A 44 -14.21 23.64 9.31
N LEU A 45 -14.40 23.42 10.61
CA LEU A 45 -15.26 24.25 11.45
C LEU A 45 -14.76 25.70 11.47
N ASN A 46 -13.47 25.91 11.68
CA ASN A 46 -12.85 27.24 11.71
C ASN A 46 -13.02 27.98 10.38
N LYS A 47 -12.85 27.30 9.24
CA LYS A 47 -13.13 27.87 7.91
C LYS A 47 -14.61 28.24 7.77
N SER A 48 -15.52 27.41 8.27
CA SER A 48 -16.95 27.68 8.28
C SER A 48 -17.28 28.93 9.13
N ILE A 49 -16.71 29.04 10.32
CA ILE A 49 -16.87 30.20 11.21
C ILE A 49 -16.37 31.48 10.54
N ARG A 50 -15.19 31.45 9.92
CA ARG A 50 -14.66 32.61 9.16
C ARG A 50 -15.55 32.98 7.96
N LYS A 51 -16.11 31.99 7.28
CA LYS A 51 -16.95 32.20 6.10
C LYS A 51 -18.32 32.81 6.45
N TYR A 52 -18.97 32.29 7.49
CA TYR A 52 -20.36 32.62 7.79
C TYR A 52 -20.53 33.56 8.97
N GLY A 53 -19.50 33.75 9.81
CA GLY A 53 -19.59 34.52 11.05
C GLY A 53 -20.21 33.73 12.20
N GLN A 54 -19.68 33.90 13.41
CA GLN A 54 -20.07 33.12 14.60
C GLN A 54 -21.55 33.22 14.97
N LYS A 55 -22.21 34.35 14.69
CA LYS A 55 -23.59 34.63 15.13
C LYS A 55 -24.65 33.76 14.42
N HIS A 56 -24.28 33.14 13.31
CA HIS A 56 -25.20 32.36 12.47
C HIS A 56 -25.12 30.85 12.74
N PHE A 57 -24.35 30.42 13.73
CA PHE A 57 -24.23 29.02 14.12
C PHE A 57 -25.22 28.69 15.23
N ILE A 58 -25.79 27.48 15.17
CA ILE A 58 -26.56 26.89 16.26
C ILE A 58 -25.61 25.99 17.04
N VAL A 59 -25.55 26.16 18.35
CA VAL A 59 -24.70 25.37 19.26
C VAL A 59 -25.59 24.77 20.33
N GLU A 60 -25.62 23.45 20.42
CA GLU A 60 -26.56 22.70 21.24
C GLU A 60 -25.88 21.54 21.98
N VAL A 61 -26.35 21.24 23.20
CA VAL A 61 -25.96 20.04 23.95
C VAL A 61 -26.73 18.85 23.38
N LEU A 62 -26.03 17.79 23.00
CA LEU A 62 -26.63 16.51 22.61
C LEU A 62 -26.85 15.61 23.83
N GLN A 63 -25.83 15.51 24.69
CA GLN A 63 -25.85 14.63 25.85
C GLN A 63 -24.83 15.08 26.89
N GLU A 64 -25.20 15.04 28.17
CA GLU A 64 -24.25 15.05 29.30
C GLU A 64 -23.93 13.60 29.69
N CYS A 65 -22.66 13.34 30.03
CA CYS A 65 -22.19 11.98 30.32
C CYS A 65 -21.08 11.96 31.36
N GLU A 66 -20.73 10.77 31.83
CA GLU A 66 -19.51 10.59 32.59
C GLU A 66 -18.27 10.75 31.70
N ASN A 67 -17.15 11.10 32.34
CA ASN A 67 -15.91 11.38 31.61
C ASN A 67 -15.38 10.13 30.88
N ASP A 68 -15.66 8.94 31.40
CA ASP A 68 -15.18 7.67 30.84
C ASP A 68 -15.90 7.29 29.56
N ASP A 69 -17.15 7.74 29.38
CA ASP A 69 -17.97 7.44 28.21
C ASP A 69 -17.81 8.45 27.07
N ILE A 70 -17.18 9.60 27.34
CA ILE A 70 -17.21 10.78 26.47
C ILE A 70 -16.69 10.49 25.05
N ASP A 71 -15.58 9.76 24.94
CA ASP A 71 -14.96 9.41 23.65
C ASP A 71 -15.89 8.51 22.82
N SER A 72 -16.54 7.52 23.46
CA SER A 72 -17.44 6.58 22.79
C SER A 72 -18.73 7.23 22.31
N LEU A 73 -19.26 8.19 23.08
CA LEU A 73 -20.44 8.96 22.72
C LEU A 73 -20.16 9.95 21.59
N GLU A 74 -18.99 10.62 21.60
CA GLU A 74 -18.58 11.48 20.48
C GLU A 74 -18.54 10.68 19.17
N GLU A 75 -17.91 9.49 19.18
CA GLU A 75 -17.85 8.62 18.01
C GLU A 75 -19.26 8.19 17.52
N LYS A 76 -20.13 7.78 18.45
CA LYS A 76 -21.51 7.41 18.17
C LYS A 76 -22.27 8.54 17.49
N TYR A 77 -22.21 9.75 18.04
CA TYR A 77 -22.94 10.89 17.51
C TYR A 77 -22.38 11.41 16.18
N ILE A 78 -21.06 11.35 15.98
CA ILE A 78 -20.43 11.66 14.68
C ILE A 78 -20.96 10.74 13.58
N GLN A 79 -21.10 9.44 13.87
CA GLN A 79 -21.67 8.46 12.94
C GLN A 79 -23.17 8.69 12.72
N GLN A 80 -23.93 8.80 13.81
CA GLN A 80 -25.38 8.98 13.79
C GLN A 80 -25.81 10.21 12.98
N TYR A 81 -25.08 11.32 13.11
CA TYR A 81 -25.37 12.56 12.39
C TYR A 81 -24.57 12.74 11.10
N ASN A 82 -23.76 11.74 10.71
CA ASN A 82 -22.93 11.75 9.50
C ASN A 82 -22.12 13.06 9.35
N THR A 83 -21.43 13.46 10.43
CA THR A 83 -20.76 14.77 10.48
C THR A 83 -19.35 14.75 9.90
N LEU A 84 -18.87 13.61 9.40
CA LEU A 84 -17.58 13.52 8.72
C LEU A 84 -17.58 14.27 7.39
N VAL A 85 -16.46 14.90 7.05
CA VAL A 85 -16.23 15.45 5.71
C VAL A 85 -16.34 14.30 4.68
N PRO A 86 -17.16 14.46 3.61
CA PRO A 86 -17.66 15.73 3.06
C PRO A 86 -19.03 16.22 3.57
N ASN A 87 -19.77 15.37 4.28
CA ASN A 87 -21.16 15.60 4.67
C ASN A 87 -21.28 16.61 5.82
N GLY A 88 -20.36 16.57 6.78
CA GLY A 88 -20.27 17.55 7.87
C GLY A 88 -18.90 18.23 7.97
N MET A 89 -18.53 18.60 9.20
CA MET A 89 -17.32 19.36 9.51
C MET A 89 -16.29 18.61 10.38
N ASN A 90 -16.58 17.39 10.85
CA ASN A 90 -15.60 16.53 11.51
C ASN A 90 -14.61 15.95 10.48
N ILE A 91 -13.30 16.05 10.76
CA ILE A 91 -12.25 15.46 9.90
C ILE A 91 -11.94 14.01 10.32
N LYS A 92 -12.10 13.74 11.62
CA LYS A 92 -11.88 12.44 12.25
C LYS A 92 -13.15 11.95 12.91
N GLY A 93 -13.26 10.63 13.09
CA GLY A 93 -14.42 9.95 13.64
C GLY A 93 -14.76 10.22 15.11
N GLY A 94 -13.97 11.03 15.82
CA GLY A 94 -14.08 11.24 17.29
C GLY A 94 -13.04 10.46 18.08
N GLY A 95 -12.92 10.73 19.38
CA GLY A 95 -12.03 10.04 20.32
C GLY A 95 -10.55 10.39 20.18
N LYS A 96 -9.75 10.03 21.21
CA LYS A 96 -8.30 10.30 21.29
C LYS A 96 -7.48 9.78 20.09
N SER A 97 -7.97 8.77 19.38
CA SER A 97 -7.33 8.15 18.20
C SER A 97 -8.21 8.14 16.95
N GLY A 98 -9.08 9.13 16.80
CA GLY A 98 -10.12 9.14 15.78
C GLY A 98 -9.67 8.80 14.35
N LYS A 99 -10.43 7.92 13.71
CA LYS A 99 -10.19 7.44 12.34
C LYS A 99 -10.33 8.58 11.33
N HIS A 100 -9.43 8.63 10.36
CA HIS A 100 -9.51 9.58 9.24
C HIS A 100 -10.72 9.29 8.34
N SER A 101 -11.33 10.33 7.77
CA SER A 101 -12.31 10.18 6.69
C SER A 101 -11.68 9.55 5.44
N GLU A 102 -12.50 8.92 4.59
CA GLU A 102 -12.02 8.29 3.34
C GLU A 102 -11.31 9.29 2.42
N ILE A 103 -11.80 10.53 2.34
CA ILE A 103 -11.15 11.60 1.56
C ILE A 103 -9.74 11.90 2.12
N SER A 104 -9.58 11.94 3.44
CA SER A 104 -8.27 12.16 4.05
C SER A 104 -7.33 10.98 3.81
N LYS A 105 -7.82 9.74 3.91
CA LYS A 105 -7.04 8.54 3.59
C LYS A 105 -6.56 8.56 2.14
N GLN A 106 -7.45 8.89 1.21
CA GLN A 106 -7.10 8.97 -0.21
C GLN A 106 -6.01 10.03 -0.45
N LYS A 107 -6.16 11.24 0.08
CA LYS A 107 -5.14 12.30 -0.07
C LYS A 107 -3.79 11.91 0.51
N ILE A 108 -3.77 11.22 1.65
CA ILE A 108 -2.53 10.70 2.25
C ILE A 108 -1.91 9.65 1.33
N SER A 109 -2.71 8.73 0.79
CA SER A 109 -2.25 7.73 -0.18
C SER A 109 -1.65 8.41 -1.42
N ASP A 110 -2.36 9.34 -2.04
CA ASP A 110 -1.92 10.04 -3.25
C ASP A 110 -0.59 10.78 -3.03
N ALA A 111 -0.44 11.44 -1.88
CA ALA A 111 0.80 12.13 -1.51
C ALA A 111 1.99 11.16 -1.31
N LEU A 112 1.73 9.90 -0.99
CA LEU A 112 2.76 8.88 -0.73
C LEU A 112 3.15 8.09 -1.99
N GLN A 113 2.24 7.87 -2.94
CA GLN A 113 2.45 6.99 -4.10
C GLN A 113 3.73 7.31 -4.91
N ASN A 114 4.09 8.59 -5.05
CA ASN A 114 5.26 9.03 -5.82
C ASN A 114 6.38 9.63 -4.96
N ARG A 115 6.36 9.38 -3.65
CA ARG A 115 7.36 9.96 -2.75
C ARG A 115 8.73 9.32 -2.97
N GLN A 116 9.64 10.07 -3.58
CA GLN A 116 11.05 9.69 -3.67
C GLN A 116 11.76 9.96 -2.35
N VAL A 117 12.14 8.89 -1.65
CA VAL A 117 12.96 8.99 -0.44
C VAL A 117 14.38 9.33 -0.84
N SER A 118 14.93 10.42 -0.28
CA SER A 118 16.30 10.87 -0.55
C SER A 118 17.34 9.81 -0.18
N GLN A 119 18.49 9.83 -0.85
CA GLN A 119 19.60 8.92 -0.56
C GLN A 119 20.03 9.01 0.91
N GLU A 120 20.19 10.22 1.44
CA GLU A 120 20.55 10.45 2.85
C GLU A 120 19.56 9.79 3.83
N THR A 121 18.26 9.89 3.54
CA THR A 121 17.22 9.25 4.37
C THR A 121 17.35 7.73 4.32
N ARG A 122 17.63 7.16 3.13
CA ARG A 122 17.83 5.71 2.97
C ARG A 122 19.05 5.22 3.72
N GLU A 123 20.16 5.97 3.68
CA GLU A 123 21.40 5.65 4.39
C GLU A 123 21.19 5.66 5.90
N LYS A 124 20.55 6.70 6.45
CA LYS A 124 20.19 6.78 7.88
C LYS A 124 19.31 5.61 8.34
N LEU A 125 18.29 5.26 7.53
CA LEU A 125 17.42 4.12 7.84
C LEU A 125 18.19 2.79 7.77
N SER A 126 19.07 2.63 6.79
CA SER A 126 19.89 1.44 6.63
C SER A 126 20.88 1.26 7.78
N SER A 127 21.59 2.32 8.18
CA SER A 127 22.55 2.26 9.29
C SER A 127 21.89 1.96 10.64
N THR A 128 20.66 2.45 10.83
CA THR A 128 19.86 2.16 12.04
C THR A 128 19.36 0.71 12.05
N THR A 129 18.84 0.23 10.93
CA THR A 129 18.21 -1.11 10.85
C THR A 129 19.23 -2.23 10.70
N ASN A 130 20.34 -1.97 10.02
CA ASN A 130 21.37 -2.95 9.67
C ASN A 130 22.77 -2.36 9.93
N PRO A 131 23.13 -2.13 11.21
CA PRO A 131 24.41 -1.52 11.55
C PRO A 131 25.59 -2.36 11.03
N GLY A 132 26.57 -1.68 10.43
CA GLY A 132 27.79 -2.30 9.89
C GLY A 132 27.64 -2.97 8.52
N LEU A 133 26.46 -2.89 7.88
CA LEU A 133 26.26 -3.39 6.51
C LEU A 133 26.13 -2.24 5.50
N PRO A 134 26.64 -2.42 4.26
CA PRO A 134 26.40 -1.48 3.17
C PRO A 134 24.92 -1.27 2.88
N MET A 135 24.58 -0.10 2.34
CA MET A 135 23.23 0.20 1.85
C MET A 135 22.76 -0.89 0.87
N TYR A 136 21.47 -1.25 0.94
CA TYR A 136 20.82 -2.32 0.17
C TYR A 136 21.18 -3.75 0.58
N LEU A 137 22.14 -3.97 1.49
CA LEU A 137 22.49 -5.29 2.01
C LEU A 137 21.85 -5.53 3.39
N ILE A 138 21.14 -6.65 3.52
CA ILE A 138 20.47 -7.03 4.77
C ILE A 138 20.89 -8.45 5.15
N LYS A 139 21.18 -8.67 6.44
CA LYS A 139 21.40 -10.01 6.99
C LYS A 139 20.06 -10.74 7.11
N VAL A 140 20.04 -12.00 6.70
CA VAL A 140 18.87 -12.88 6.78
C VAL A 140 19.28 -14.23 7.36
N GLN A 141 18.31 -15.09 7.63
CA GLN A 141 18.62 -16.45 8.09
C GLN A 141 19.51 -17.18 7.06
N ASN A 142 20.66 -17.68 7.53
CA ASN A 142 21.66 -18.40 6.73
C ASN A 142 22.36 -17.59 5.63
N GLY A 143 22.38 -16.26 5.69
CA GLY A 143 23.18 -15.45 4.77
C GLY A 143 22.71 -14.02 4.61
N TYR A 144 22.66 -13.56 3.36
CA TYR A 144 22.45 -12.14 3.04
C TYR A 144 21.51 -11.96 1.86
N ARG A 145 20.94 -10.76 1.77
CA ARG A 145 20.06 -10.34 0.70
C ARG A 145 20.43 -8.95 0.24
N VAL A 146 20.56 -8.76 -1.07
CA VAL A 146 20.60 -7.44 -1.70
C VAL A 146 19.20 -7.11 -2.19
N CYS A 147 18.62 -5.99 -1.75
CA CYS A 147 17.24 -5.59 -2.08
C CYS A 147 17.10 -4.07 -2.20
N ASN A 148 16.05 -3.62 -2.89
CA ASN A 148 15.72 -2.20 -3.10
C ASN A 148 16.80 -1.37 -3.82
N HIS A 149 17.74 -2.04 -4.49
CA HIS A 149 18.76 -1.36 -5.28
C HIS A 149 18.14 -0.85 -6.59
N PRO A 150 18.32 0.44 -6.98
CA PRO A 150 17.69 1.00 -8.17
C PRO A 150 18.18 0.37 -9.48
N MET A 151 19.43 -0.10 -9.51
CA MET A 151 20.05 -0.69 -10.71
C MET A 151 19.80 -2.19 -10.90
N GLY A 152 19.03 -2.87 -10.04
CA GLY A 152 18.83 -4.30 -10.25
C GLY A 152 17.90 -4.99 -9.28
N PRO A 153 17.56 -6.24 -9.60
CA PRO A 153 16.56 -7.02 -8.87
C PRO A 153 17.08 -7.46 -7.50
N GLU A 154 16.14 -7.77 -6.60
CA GLU A 154 16.44 -8.45 -5.34
C GLU A 154 17.13 -9.80 -5.62
N LYS A 155 18.16 -10.12 -4.83
CA LYS A 155 18.83 -11.42 -4.86
C LYS A 155 19.24 -11.88 -3.47
N ARG A 156 19.04 -13.16 -3.19
CA ARG A 156 19.37 -13.82 -1.92
C ARG A 156 20.58 -14.72 -2.07
N PHE A 157 21.44 -14.71 -1.06
CA PHE A 157 22.66 -15.48 -0.94
C PHE A 157 22.60 -16.23 0.38
N ILE A 158 21.98 -17.42 0.37
CA ILE A 158 21.59 -18.18 1.58
C ILE A 158 21.93 -19.66 1.46
N SER A 159 23.07 -19.99 0.85
CA SER A 159 23.48 -21.39 0.71
C SER A 159 23.69 -22.01 2.08
N LYS A 160 22.96 -23.10 2.39
CA LYS A 160 23.08 -23.84 3.65
C LYS A 160 24.33 -24.72 3.71
N THR A 161 24.90 -25.08 2.56
CA THR A 161 26.08 -25.95 2.45
C THR A 161 27.40 -25.17 2.46
N LYS A 162 27.33 -23.84 2.42
CA LYS A 162 28.49 -22.96 2.40
C LYS A 162 28.54 -22.11 3.67
N PRO A 163 29.73 -21.69 4.10
CA PRO A 163 29.87 -20.76 5.22
C PRO A 163 29.12 -19.44 4.99
N VAL A 164 28.78 -18.75 6.07
CA VAL A 164 28.05 -17.48 6.01
C VAL A 164 28.91 -16.40 5.32
N GLU A 165 30.22 -16.44 5.51
CA GLU A 165 31.21 -15.56 4.89
C GLU A 165 31.22 -15.72 3.36
N TYR A 166 31.05 -16.96 2.87
CA TYR A 166 30.91 -17.20 1.43
C TYR A 166 29.65 -16.50 0.87
N ASN A 167 28.53 -16.62 1.59
CA ASN A 167 27.30 -15.95 1.20
C ASN A 167 27.43 -14.41 1.24
N TYR A 168 28.18 -13.87 2.21
CA TYR A 168 28.49 -12.44 2.32
C TYR A 168 29.28 -11.95 1.09
N THR A 169 30.39 -12.60 0.76
CA THR A 169 31.24 -12.23 -0.38
C THR A 169 30.45 -12.18 -1.68
N ARG A 170 29.61 -13.20 -1.93
CA ARG A 170 28.75 -13.25 -3.13
C ARG A 170 27.72 -12.12 -3.17
N ALA A 171 27.19 -11.73 -2.00
CA ALA A 171 26.25 -10.62 -1.91
C ALA A 171 26.93 -9.27 -2.18
N ILE A 172 28.14 -9.07 -1.66
CA ILE A 172 28.96 -7.86 -1.91
C ILE A 172 29.37 -7.78 -3.38
N GLU A 173 29.83 -8.87 -3.99
CA GLU A 173 30.15 -8.92 -5.42
C GLU A 173 28.96 -8.47 -6.28
N TYR A 174 27.78 -8.97 -5.95
CA TYR A 174 26.56 -8.61 -6.65
C TYR A 174 26.17 -7.14 -6.43
N LEU A 175 26.25 -6.64 -5.19
CA LEU A 175 25.99 -5.24 -4.89
C LEU A 175 26.96 -4.31 -5.64
N ASN A 176 28.25 -4.62 -5.62
CA ASN A 176 29.27 -3.85 -6.35
C ASN A 176 29.05 -3.90 -7.86
N LYS A 177 28.57 -5.03 -8.40
CA LYS A 177 28.15 -5.10 -9.79
C LYS A 177 27.02 -4.11 -10.07
N LEU A 178 25.99 -4.06 -9.23
CA LEU A 178 24.86 -3.14 -9.41
C LEU A 178 25.27 -1.66 -9.29
N ASN A 179 26.18 -1.33 -8.38
CA ASN A 179 26.70 0.02 -8.19
C ASN A 179 27.48 0.55 -9.40
N ARG A 180 27.97 -0.33 -10.28
CA ARG A 180 28.75 0.01 -11.48
C ARG A 180 27.92 0.04 -12.75
N LEU A 181 26.60 -0.17 -12.67
CA LEU A 181 25.72 -0.15 -13.83
C LEU A 181 25.26 1.27 -14.14
N ASP A 182 25.35 1.67 -15.41
CA ASP A 182 24.78 2.92 -15.90
C ASP A 182 23.28 2.80 -16.21
N THR A 183 22.80 1.57 -16.42
CA THR A 183 21.38 1.28 -16.69
C THR A 183 20.90 0.11 -15.81
N PRO A 184 19.64 0.15 -15.33
CA PRO A 184 19.11 -0.91 -14.49
C PRO A 184 19.11 -2.28 -15.17
N LEU A 185 19.54 -3.30 -14.45
CA LEU A 185 19.43 -4.69 -14.87
C LEU A 185 17.96 -5.12 -14.83
N ILE A 186 17.33 -5.21 -15.99
CA ILE A 186 15.96 -5.71 -16.14
C ILE A 186 16.01 -7.23 -16.26
N LEU A 187 15.44 -7.94 -15.28
CA LEU A 187 15.15 -9.36 -15.44
C LEU A 187 13.90 -9.51 -16.29
N HIS A 188 14.08 -9.87 -17.56
CA HIS A 188 12.99 -10.41 -18.35
C HIS A 188 12.65 -11.79 -17.78
N LYS A 189 11.55 -11.89 -17.04
CA LYS A 189 10.94 -13.18 -16.76
C LYS A 189 10.35 -13.64 -18.09
N GLU A 190 11.04 -14.54 -18.79
CA GLU A 190 10.50 -15.18 -19.98
C GLU A 190 9.07 -15.62 -19.67
N GLN A 191 8.11 -15.10 -20.45
CA GLN A 191 6.72 -15.44 -20.32
C GLN A 191 6.57 -16.88 -20.79
N LYS A 192 6.79 -17.83 -19.88
CA LYS A 192 6.61 -19.25 -20.17
C LYS A 192 5.17 -19.44 -20.58
N GLU A 193 4.97 -20.01 -21.75
CA GLU A 193 3.65 -20.37 -22.24
C GLU A 193 2.98 -21.30 -21.21
N LEU A 194 1.82 -20.86 -20.68
CA LEU A 194 1.10 -21.52 -19.60
C LEU A 194 0.87 -23.02 -19.86
N TYR A 195 0.71 -23.36 -21.13
CA TYR A 195 0.36 -24.69 -21.59
C TYR A 195 1.58 -25.56 -21.92
N ILE A 196 2.80 -25.03 -21.85
CA ILE A 196 4.04 -25.78 -22.09
C ILE A 196 4.75 -26.05 -20.77
N GLN A 197 4.89 -27.33 -20.44
CA GLN A 197 5.52 -27.78 -19.20
C GLN A 197 6.74 -28.65 -19.53
N ARG A 198 7.78 -28.60 -18.70
CA ARG A 198 8.96 -29.46 -18.86
C ARG A 198 8.59 -30.90 -18.49
N HIS A 199 8.95 -31.86 -19.33
CA HIS A 199 8.64 -33.28 -19.12
C HIS A 199 9.82 -34.16 -19.56
N LYS A 200 10.44 -34.88 -18.61
CA LYS A 200 11.65 -35.68 -18.85
C LYS A 200 12.72 -34.85 -19.58
N ASN A 201 13.22 -35.34 -20.71
CA ASN A 201 14.24 -34.67 -21.55
C ASN A 201 13.63 -33.72 -22.60
N GLY A 202 12.43 -33.19 -22.36
CA GLY A 202 11.73 -32.33 -23.31
C GLY A 202 10.56 -31.59 -22.69
N TYR A 203 9.46 -31.47 -23.43
CA TYR A 203 8.30 -30.66 -23.06
C TYR A 203 6.98 -31.38 -23.35
N CYS A 204 5.92 -30.97 -22.68
CA CYS A 204 4.56 -31.36 -23.02
C CYS A 204 3.64 -30.14 -23.12
N VAL A 205 2.75 -30.18 -24.11
CA VAL A 205 1.71 -29.18 -24.32
C VAL A 205 0.40 -29.72 -23.77
N LYS A 206 -0.20 -29.00 -22.82
CA LYS A 206 -1.50 -29.33 -22.21
C LYS A 206 -2.43 -28.15 -22.40
N TYR A 207 -3.29 -28.20 -23.41
CA TYR A 207 -4.26 -27.14 -23.69
C TYR A 207 -5.68 -27.61 -23.34
N PRO A 208 -6.55 -26.77 -22.76
CA PRO A 208 -7.92 -27.17 -22.43
C PRO A 208 -8.68 -27.70 -23.64
N GLY A 209 -9.31 -28.87 -23.49
CA GLY A 209 -10.07 -29.51 -24.58
C GLY A 209 -9.22 -30.27 -25.60
N THR A 210 -7.91 -30.46 -25.37
CA THR A 210 -7.05 -31.34 -26.19
C THR A 210 -6.37 -32.41 -25.34
N LYS A 211 -6.00 -33.54 -25.95
CA LYS A 211 -5.11 -34.52 -25.30
C LYS A 211 -3.69 -33.92 -25.19
N PRO A 212 -2.96 -34.19 -24.09
CA PRO A 212 -1.58 -33.76 -23.94
C PRO A 212 -0.69 -34.28 -25.07
N LYS A 213 0.13 -33.40 -25.65
CA LYS A 213 1.15 -33.77 -26.65
C LYS A 213 2.54 -33.67 -26.06
N TYR A 214 3.37 -34.66 -26.30
CA TYR A 214 4.72 -34.76 -25.73
C TYR A 214 5.77 -34.58 -26.82
N PHE A 215 6.76 -33.73 -26.54
CA PHE A 215 7.92 -33.42 -27.37
C PHE A 215 9.16 -33.83 -26.60
N VAL A 216 9.51 -35.11 -26.67
CA VAL A 216 10.64 -35.70 -25.94
C VAL A 216 11.61 -36.39 -26.90
N SER A 217 12.90 -36.19 -26.67
CA SER A 217 13.96 -36.87 -27.42
C SER A 217 15.20 -37.03 -26.56
N LYS A 218 15.96 -38.10 -26.76
CA LYS A 218 17.27 -38.30 -26.11
C LYS A 218 18.41 -37.61 -26.86
N THR A 219 18.20 -37.27 -28.13
CA THR A 219 19.25 -36.77 -29.04
C THR A 219 19.03 -35.32 -29.48
N SER A 220 17.83 -34.77 -29.34
CA SER A 220 17.51 -33.40 -29.76
C SER A 220 17.78 -32.38 -28.66
N SER A 221 18.19 -31.17 -29.05
CA SER A 221 18.42 -30.08 -28.09
C SER A 221 17.12 -29.63 -27.41
N THR A 222 17.26 -29.19 -26.16
CA THR A 222 16.13 -28.68 -25.35
C THR A 222 15.42 -27.52 -26.06
N THR A 223 16.16 -26.62 -26.70
CA THR A 223 15.60 -25.48 -27.45
C THR A 223 14.73 -25.95 -28.61
N LYS A 224 15.20 -26.92 -29.41
CA LYS A 224 14.46 -27.46 -30.55
C LYS A 224 13.16 -28.15 -30.12
N LEU A 225 13.16 -28.85 -28.99
CA LEU A 225 11.96 -29.48 -28.43
C LEU A 225 10.96 -28.44 -27.91
N TYR A 226 11.44 -27.32 -27.38
CA TYR A 226 10.60 -26.22 -26.93
C TYR A 226 9.94 -25.49 -28.11
N GLU A 227 10.69 -25.21 -29.18
CA GLU A 227 10.16 -24.62 -30.42
C GLU A 227 9.08 -25.49 -31.06
N ALA A 228 9.29 -26.82 -31.11
CA ALA A 228 8.29 -27.75 -31.61
C ALA A 228 7.00 -27.73 -30.77
N ALA A 229 7.13 -27.64 -29.44
CA ALA A 229 6.00 -27.52 -28.53
C ALA A 229 5.25 -26.17 -28.70
N LEU A 230 5.99 -25.08 -28.93
CA LEU A 230 5.45 -23.74 -29.21
C LEU A 230 4.62 -23.71 -30.49
N ASN A 231 5.15 -24.27 -31.58
CA ASN A 231 4.47 -24.32 -32.87
C ASN A 231 3.14 -25.07 -32.75
N TYR A 232 3.16 -26.26 -32.15
CA TYR A 232 1.95 -27.03 -31.90
C TYR A 232 0.93 -26.30 -31.02
N LEU A 233 1.39 -25.57 -29.99
CA LEU A 233 0.50 -24.77 -29.16
C LEU A 233 -0.16 -23.63 -29.94
N ASN A 234 0.60 -22.94 -30.81
CA ASN A 234 0.06 -21.86 -31.64
C ASN A 234 -0.97 -22.39 -32.65
N ASP A 235 -0.74 -23.57 -33.22
CA ASP A 235 -1.70 -24.26 -34.09
C ASP A 235 -3.00 -24.60 -33.34
N ILE A 236 -2.93 -25.08 -32.10
CA ILE A 236 -4.13 -25.34 -31.29
C ILE A 236 -4.89 -24.05 -30.96
N LYS A 237 -4.16 -22.96 -30.66
CA LYS A 237 -4.76 -21.67 -30.31
C LYS A 237 -5.55 -21.07 -31.48
N SER A 238 -5.17 -21.34 -32.73
CA SER A 238 -5.86 -20.84 -33.92
C SER A 238 -7.08 -21.68 -34.34
N MET A 239 -7.26 -22.87 -33.76
CA MET A 239 -8.39 -23.77 -34.05
C MET A 239 -9.68 -23.38 -33.30
N SER A 240 -10.84 -23.77 -33.86
CA SER A 240 -12.13 -23.70 -33.16
C SER A 240 -12.27 -24.79 -32.10
N ALA A 241 -13.22 -24.63 -31.17
CA ALA A 241 -13.46 -25.64 -30.13
C ALA A 241 -13.84 -27.02 -30.69
N VAL A 242 -14.58 -27.05 -31.80
CA VAL A 242 -14.97 -28.28 -32.50
C VAL A 242 -13.76 -28.92 -33.18
N GLN A 243 -12.90 -28.13 -33.82
CA GLN A 243 -11.68 -28.63 -34.47
C GLN A 243 -10.71 -29.27 -33.45
N ARG A 244 -10.58 -28.68 -32.26
CA ARG A 244 -9.69 -29.19 -31.20
C ARG A 244 -10.02 -30.60 -30.71
N LEU A 245 -11.29 -31.00 -30.74
CA LEU A 245 -11.72 -32.34 -30.33
C LEU A 245 -11.21 -33.43 -31.30
N ASN A 246 -10.95 -33.07 -32.56
CA ASN A 246 -10.55 -34.00 -33.62
C ASN A 246 -9.03 -34.13 -33.82
N VAL A 247 -8.20 -33.31 -33.15
CA VAL A 247 -6.71 -33.33 -33.27
C VAL A 247 -6.07 -34.52 -32.51
N SER A 248 -6.91 -35.44 -32.02
CA SER A 248 -6.50 -36.58 -31.18
C SER A 248 -6.58 -37.94 -31.91
N GLY A 249 -6.46 -37.94 -33.24
CA GLY A 249 -6.26 -39.12 -34.09
C GLY A 249 -4.80 -39.34 -34.39
#